data_AF-A0A496BG50-F1
#
_entry.id   AF-A0A496BG50-F1
#
_cell.length_a   1.000
_cell.length_b   1.000
_cell.length_c   1.000
_cell.angle_alpha   90.00
_cell.angle_beta   90.00
_cell.angle_gamma   90.00
#
_symmetry.space_group_name_H-M   'P 1'
#
loop_
_entity.id
_entity.type
_entity.pdbx_description
1 polymer ?
#
loop_
_entity_poly.entity_id
_entity_poly.type
_entity_poly.pdbx_seq_one_letter_code
_entity_poly.pdbx_strand_id
1 'polypeptide(L)'
;MRLFLALLLLSGCLISGNGFAADALREVLIVEGINQQRPPNNRSTIGKRYVWNFQGKSYTVLMIIDVERYNSYAGKERYDIPKLVAEGTGVIGNLKHEFQKTFRQNRHWTQQERVDFVLSFVQSLPYTLDDVTTGYDEFRRYAIETLIEGGGDCEDTTILAAAILSGLGESTALIFTPGHIALGVSGDFKGTAFAYNGTNYYYCETTGTGWTVGTVPAAYARKVDTIVPLTPFKTGPAPEPQKVTRPAPVQPIPTPKPTTPTVEPGTEKPKQERQTASDTDNVAGHIIAIIFILVGIAVPIVYLVYRYLLSNPNGDGDDDWPDEDTDDDGRLLPRDADSKNPLDE
;
A
#
# COMPACT_ATOMS: atom_id res chain seq x y z
N MET A 1 23.10 -12.07 -43.18
CA MET A 1 24.31 -11.36 -42.71
C MET A 1 24.01 -9.87 -42.65
N ARG A 2 23.47 -9.42 -41.50
CA ARG A 2 23.94 -8.29 -40.67
C ARG A 2 24.17 -6.96 -41.41
N LEU A 3 23.38 -5.94 -41.10
CA LEU A 3 23.89 -4.78 -40.35
C LEU A 3 22.74 -3.94 -39.75
N PHE A 4 22.76 -3.84 -38.43
CA PHE A 4 22.03 -2.87 -37.60
C PHE A 4 22.63 -1.48 -37.79
N LEU A 5 21.80 -0.43 -37.80
CA LEU A 5 22.22 0.89 -37.34
C LEU A 5 21.02 1.62 -36.72
N ALA A 6 20.89 1.48 -35.39
CA ALA A 6 20.05 2.35 -34.57
C ALA A 6 20.92 3.56 -34.17
N LEU A 7 20.54 4.75 -34.63
CA LEU A 7 21.22 6.00 -34.29
C LEU A 7 20.57 6.60 -33.05
N LEU A 8 21.34 6.65 -31.95
CA LEU A 8 21.07 7.45 -30.77
C LEU A 8 21.15 8.95 -31.14
N LEU A 9 20.10 9.71 -30.83
CA LEU A 9 20.19 11.16 -30.70
C LEU A 9 19.85 11.52 -29.24
N LEU A 10 20.89 11.66 -28.42
CA LEU A 10 20.86 12.54 -27.26
C LEU A 10 20.82 13.97 -27.81
N SER A 11 19.67 14.65 -27.68
CA SER A 11 19.62 16.10 -27.73
C SER A 11 19.27 16.60 -26.34
N GLY A 12 20.26 17.20 -25.69
CA GLY A 12 20.11 17.84 -24.40
C GLY A 12 19.14 19.00 -24.50
N CYS A 13 18.08 18.93 -23.72
CA CYS A 13 17.26 20.08 -23.41
C CYS A 13 17.62 20.53 -22.00
N LEU A 14 18.36 21.64 -21.90
CA LEU A 14 18.44 22.46 -20.71
C LEU A 14 17.02 22.90 -20.36
N ILE A 15 16.42 22.29 -19.33
CA ILE A 15 15.18 22.77 -18.74
C ILE A 15 15.54 23.39 -17.39
N SER A 16 15.29 24.69 -17.34
CA SER A 16 15.25 25.57 -16.19
C SER A 16 14.80 24.88 -14.90
N GLY A 17 15.62 25.03 -13.86
CA GLY A 17 15.24 24.74 -12.49
C GLY A 17 14.04 25.58 -12.06
N ASN A 18 12.89 24.94 -11.99
CA ASN A 18 11.80 25.26 -11.07
C ASN A 18 11.31 23.92 -10.53
N GLY A 19 11.40 23.75 -9.21
CA GLY A 19 11.15 22.49 -8.52
C GLY A 19 9.73 21.99 -8.71
N PHE A 20 9.57 21.06 -9.64
CA PHE A 20 8.57 20.01 -9.51
C PHE A 20 9.27 18.87 -8.78
N ALA A 21 8.71 18.40 -7.66
CA ALA A 21 9.19 17.18 -7.03
C ALA A 21 9.12 16.07 -8.09
N ALA A 22 10.27 15.67 -8.62
CA ALA A 22 10.31 14.59 -9.60
C ALA A 22 9.89 13.33 -8.86
N ASP A 23 8.78 12.76 -9.32
CA ASP A 23 8.21 11.50 -8.83
C ASP A 23 9.30 10.45 -8.60
N ALA A 24 9.26 9.77 -7.46
CA ALA A 24 10.24 8.74 -7.19
C ALA A 24 9.94 7.43 -7.93
N LEU A 25 8.70 7.25 -8.39
CA LEU A 25 8.29 6.12 -9.19
C LEU A 25 8.45 6.46 -10.68
N ARG A 26 9.64 6.23 -11.26
CA ARG A 26 9.95 6.55 -12.67
C ARG A 26 8.94 5.98 -13.65
N GLU A 27 8.52 4.73 -13.42
CA GLU A 27 7.51 4.05 -14.21
C GLU A 27 6.57 3.27 -13.29
N VAL A 28 5.26 3.36 -13.55
CA VAL A 28 4.24 2.56 -12.88
C VAL A 28 3.26 2.03 -13.91
N LEU A 29 2.84 0.78 -13.74
CA LEU A 29 1.82 0.16 -14.56
C LEU A 29 0.91 -0.70 -13.70
N ILE A 30 -0.39 -0.42 -13.72
CA ILE A 30 -1.43 -1.29 -13.14
C ILE A 30 -2.11 -2.06 -14.27
N VAL A 31 -2.18 -3.39 -14.15
CA VAL A 31 -2.88 -4.26 -15.10
C VAL A 31 -3.85 -5.19 -14.38
N GLU A 32 -4.98 -5.48 -15.01
CA GLU A 32 -5.86 -6.59 -14.63
C GLU A 32 -5.20 -7.92 -15.03
N GLY A 33 -5.24 -8.89 -14.11
CA GLY A 33 -4.60 -10.19 -14.23
C GLY A 33 -3.25 -10.30 -13.51
N ILE A 34 -2.72 -11.52 -13.45
CA ILE A 34 -1.39 -11.80 -12.92
C ILE A 34 -0.37 -11.59 -14.04
N ASN A 35 0.47 -10.57 -13.90
CA ASN A 35 1.59 -10.34 -14.80
C ASN A 35 2.88 -10.92 -14.18
N GLN A 36 3.64 -11.73 -14.94
CA GLN A 36 4.88 -12.37 -14.48
C GLN A 36 6.14 -11.54 -14.75
N GLN A 37 6.01 -10.39 -15.41
CA GLN A 37 7.11 -9.47 -15.66
C GLN A 37 7.76 -9.05 -14.35
N ARG A 38 9.10 -9.13 -14.30
CA ARG A 38 9.90 -8.61 -13.21
C ARG A 38 10.47 -7.25 -13.64
N PRO A 39 10.09 -6.15 -12.99
CA PRO A 39 10.68 -4.86 -13.27
C PRO A 39 12.20 -4.93 -12.99
N PRO A 40 13.07 -4.46 -13.90
CA PRO A 40 14.50 -4.64 -13.76
C PRO A 40 15.10 -3.81 -12.62
N ASN A 41 16.05 -4.40 -11.90
CA ASN A 41 16.93 -3.70 -10.98
C ASN A 41 18.22 -3.27 -11.70
N ASN A 42 18.69 -2.06 -11.44
CA ASN A 42 20.03 -1.62 -11.84
C ASN A 42 20.59 -0.64 -10.79
N ARG A 43 21.77 -0.07 -11.04
CA ARG A 43 22.43 0.85 -10.09
C ARG A 43 21.61 2.09 -9.73
N SER A 44 20.66 2.48 -10.58
CA SER A 44 19.83 3.67 -10.40
C SER A 44 18.36 3.36 -10.14
N THR A 45 17.93 2.09 -10.24
CA THR A 45 16.52 1.74 -10.09
C THR A 45 16.27 0.44 -9.32
N ILE A 46 15.19 0.44 -8.54
CA ILE A 46 14.63 -0.74 -7.87
C ILE A 46 13.29 -1.07 -8.52
N GLY A 47 13.15 -2.30 -9.00
CA GLY A 47 11.91 -2.87 -9.51
C GLY A 47 11.06 -3.49 -8.41
N LYS A 48 9.78 -3.15 -8.36
CA LYS A 48 8.81 -3.72 -7.43
C LYS A 48 7.56 -4.23 -8.15
N ARG A 49 7.04 -5.36 -7.66
CA ARG A 49 5.85 -6.02 -8.19
C ARG A 49 4.95 -6.45 -7.05
N TYR A 50 3.71 -6.00 -7.09
CA TYR A 50 2.66 -6.44 -6.17
C TYR A 50 1.50 -7.03 -6.94
N VAL A 51 0.91 -8.08 -6.38
CA VAL A 51 -0.29 -8.73 -6.93
C VAL A 51 -1.32 -8.75 -5.83
N TRP A 52 -2.53 -8.30 -6.13
CA TRP A 52 -3.64 -8.33 -5.20
C TRP A 52 -4.92 -8.76 -5.88
N ASN A 53 -5.94 -9.07 -5.09
CA ASN A 53 -7.27 -9.41 -5.58
C ASN A 53 -8.27 -8.32 -5.18
N PHE A 54 -9.15 -7.96 -6.10
CA PHE A 54 -10.28 -7.07 -5.85
C PHE A 54 -11.51 -7.62 -6.55
N GLN A 55 -12.60 -7.82 -5.80
CA GLN A 55 -13.87 -8.37 -6.32
C GLN A 55 -13.70 -9.64 -7.18
N GLY A 56 -12.84 -10.56 -6.74
CA GLY A 56 -12.59 -11.83 -7.44
C GLY A 56 -11.70 -11.74 -8.68
N LYS A 57 -11.18 -10.55 -9.01
CA LYS A 57 -10.21 -10.32 -10.07
C LYS A 57 -8.83 -10.05 -9.51
N SER A 58 -7.80 -10.64 -10.10
CA SER A 58 -6.42 -10.30 -9.75
C SER A 58 -5.98 -9.03 -10.48
N TYR A 59 -5.11 -8.26 -9.85
CA TYR A 59 -4.44 -7.09 -10.40
C TYR A 59 -2.96 -7.18 -10.09
N THR A 60 -2.13 -6.64 -10.98
CA THR A 60 -0.69 -6.51 -10.77
C THR A 60 -0.27 -5.06 -10.94
N VAL A 61 0.53 -4.54 -10.02
CA VAL A 61 1.24 -3.27 -10.18
C VAL A 61 2.73 -3.55 -10.33
N LEU A 62 3.31 -2.94 -11.35
CA LEU A 62 4.74 -2.97 -11.66
C LEU A 62 5.29 -1.56 -11.48
N MET A 63 6.39 -1.43 -10.75
CA MET A 63 7.01 -0.14 -10.45
C MET A 63 8.51 -0.19 -10.71
N ILE A 64 9.03 0.90 -11.26
CA ILE A 64 10.46 1.22 -11.32
C ILE A 64 10.68 2.43 -10.45
N ILE A 65 11.49 2.27 -9.41
CA ILE A 65 11.68 3.27 -8.36
C ILE A 65 13.10 3.82 -8.47
N ASP A 66 13.24 5.13 -8.39
CA ASP A 66 14.51 5.84 -8.44
C ASP A 66 15.28 5.67 -7.11
N VAL A 67 16.48 5.08 -7.18
CA VAL A 67 17.31 4.80 -6.00
C VAL A 67 17.78 6.07 -5.30
N GLU A 68 18.14 7.11 -6.05
CA GLU A 68 18.62 8.37 -5.48
C GLU A 68 17.48 9.07 -4.72
N ARG A 69 16.28 9.08 -5.32
CA ARG A 69 15.08 9.61 -4.66
C ARG A 69 14.74 8.82 -3.42
N TYR A 70 14.71 7.49 -3.46
CA TYR A 70 14.50 6.67 -2.27
C TYR A 70 15.53 6.98 -1.18
N ASN A 71 16.82 6.98 -1.52
CA ASN A 71 17.88 7.27 -0.56
C ASN A 71 17.78 8.69 0.00
N SER A 72 17.19 9.65 -0.72
CA SER A 72 16.97 11.00 -0.20
C SER A 72 15.98 11.06 0.97
N TYR A 73 15.20 10.00 1.23
CA TYR A 73 14.34 9.87 2.41
C TYR A 73 15.10 9.38 3.65
N ALA A 74 16.30 8.82 3.46
CA ALA A 74 17.15 8.44 4.58
C ALA A 74 17.49 9.66 5.43
N GLY A 75 17.16 9.59 6.73
CA GLY A 75 17.45 10.66 7.70
C GLY A 75 16.52 11.87 7.63
N LYS A 76 15.43 11.85 6.84
CA LYS A 76 14.40 12.89 6.93
C LYS A 76 13.58 12.77 8.23
N GLU A 77 13.00 13.90 8.64
CA GLU A 77 12.17 14.02 9.84
C GLU A 77 10.80 13.33 9.66
N ARG A 78 10.46 12.42 10.58
CA ARG A 78 9.31 11.50 10.46
C ARG A 78 8.25 11.60 11.56
N TYR A 79 8.20 12.71 12.30
CA TYR A 79 7.29 12.85 13.45
C TYR A 79 5.86 13.28 13.07
N ASP A 80 5.70 14.02 11.97
CA ASP A 80 4.44 14.67 11.61
C ASP A 80 3.71 13.88 10.50
N ILE A 81 2.83 12.95 10.90
CA ILE A 81 2.11 12.06 9.97
C ILE A 81 1.37 12.84 8.86
N PRO A 82 0.62 13.93 9.14
CA PRO A 82 0.05 14.76 8.08
C PRO A 82 1.06 15.28 7.05
N LYS A 83 2.27 15.68 7.45
CA LYS A 83 3.33 16.07 6.50
C LYS A 83 3.82 14.89 5.68
N LEU A 84 3.97 13.72 6.28
CA LEU A 84 4.38 12.49 5.57
C LEU A 84 3.36 12.12 4.50
N VAL A 85 2.06 12.20 4.82
CA VAL A 85 0.97 12.01 3.85
C VAL A 85 1.06 13.04 2.73
N ALA A 86 1.17 14.33 3.06
CA ALA A 86 1.23 15.41 2.08
C ALA A 86 2.42 15.24 1.12
N GLU A 87 3.61 14.90 1.63
CA GLU A 87 4.79 14.61 0.82
C GLU A 87 4.58 13.38 -0.05
N GLY A 88 3.99 12.31 0.51
CA GLY A 88 3.60 11.10 -0.22
C GLY A 88 2.74 11.42 -1.46
N THR A 89 1.74 12.31 -1.35
CA THR A 89 0.87 12.65 -2.49
C THR A 89 1.62 13.11 -3.76
N GLY A 90 2.79 13.72 -3.59
CA GLY A 90 3.66 14.18 -4.67
C GLY A 90 4.65 13.11 -5.13
N VAL A 91 5.25 12.40 -4.18
CA VAL A 91 6.38 11.48 -4.42
C VAL A 91 5.96 10.20 -5.14
N ILE A 92 4.70 9.78 -4.95
CA ILE A 92 4.08 8.61 -5.61
C ILE A 92 3.03 9.03 -6.65
N GLY A 93 3.23 10.18 -7.31
CA GLY A 93 2.29 10.76 -8.27
C GLY A 93 1.96 9.86 -9.47
N ASN A 94 2.91 9.05 -9.96
CA ASN A 94 2.75 8.15 -11.09
C ASN A 94 1.90 6.93 -10.71
N LEU A 95 2.00 6.46 -9.47
CA LEU A 95 1.10 5.44 -8.93
C LEU A 95 -0.34 5.98 -8.87
N LYS A 96 -0.52 7.21 -8.38
CA LYS A 96 -1.80 7.90 -8.43
C LYS A 96 -2.33 8.00 -9.86
N HIS A 97 -1.51 8.39 -10.83
CA HIS A 97 -1.93 8.50 -12.24
C HIS A 97 -2.43 7.17 -12.81
N GLU A 98 -1.78 6.05 -12.47
CA GLU A 98 -2.25 4.72 -12.87
C GLU A 98 -3.55 4.32 -12.16
N PHE A 99 -3.74 4.63 -10.87
CA PHE A 99 -5.06 4.45 -10.22
C PHE A 99 -6.15 5.25 -10.92
N GLN A 100 -5.90 6.52 -11.24
CA GLN A 100 -6.87 7.35 -11.98
C GLN A 100 -7.19 6.75 -13.36
N LYS A 101 -6.18 6.20 -14.05
CA LYS A 101 -6.36 5.51 -15.33
C LYS A 101 -7.21 4.26 -15.18
N THR A 102 -6.95 3.43 -14.18
CA THR A 102 -7.79 2.27 -13.84
C THR A 102 -9.24 2.68 -13.57
N PHE A 103 -9.46 3.78 -12.84
CA PHE A 103 -10.82 4.29 -12.60
C PHE A 103 -11.49 4.83 -13.86
N ARG A 104 -10.73 5.47 -14.76
CA ARG A 104 -11.25 5.90 -16.07
C ARG A 104 -11.64 4.72 -16.97
N GLN A 105 -10.96 3.59 -16.85
CA GLN A 105 -11.30 2.35 -17.56
C GLN A 105 -12.51 1.64 -16.93
N ASN A 106 -12.71 1.81 -15.62
CA ASN A 106 -13.82 1.23 -14.86
C ASN A 106 -14.83 2.29 -14.42
N ARG A 107 -15.37 3.09 -15.35
CA ARG A 107 -16.27 4.22 -15.01
C ARG A 107 -17.57 3.82 -14.30
N HIS A 108 -17.93 2.53 -14.35
CA HIS A 108 -19.08 1.99 -13.67
C HIS A 108 -18.84 1.81 -12.16
N TRP A 109 -17.59 1.83 -11.69
CA TRP A 109 -17.27 1.74 -10.27
C TRP A 109 -17.81 2.94 -9.50
N THR A 110 -18.47 2.65 -8.40
CA THR A 110 -18.90 3.60 -7.37
C THR A 110 -17.70 4.22 -6.66
N GLN A 111 -17.94 5.27 -5.85
CA GLN A 111 -16.88 5.83 -4.99
C GLN A 111 -16.36 4.76 -4.01
N GLN A 112 -17.26 3.97 -3.42
CA GLN A 112 -16.90 2.87 -2.53
C GLN A 112 -15.94 1.90 -3.20
N GLU A 113 -16.25 1.45 -4.42
CA GLU A 113 -15.39 0.49 -5.13
C GLU A 113 -14.02 1.09 -5.48
N ARG A 114 -13.94 2.40 -5.77
CA ARG A 114 -12.64 3.06 -5.99
C ARG A 114 -11.80 3.13 -4.72
N VAL A 115 -12.42 3.46 -3.58
CA VAL A 115 -11.75 3.48 -2.27
C VAL A 115 -11.31 2.08 -1.88
N ASP A 116 -12.22 1.09 -1.96
CA ASP A 116 -11.96 -0.31 -1.63
C ASP A 116 -10.89 -0.92 -2.56
N PHE A 117 -10.81 -0.48 -3.83
CA PHE A 117 -9.75 -0.91 -4.75
C PHE A 117 -8.37 -0.49 -4.27
N VAL A 118 -8.20 0.79 -3.88
CA VAL A 118 -6.94 1.28 -3.30
C VAL A 118 -6.65 0.58 -1.97
N LEU A 119 -7.68 0.44 -1.14
CA LEU A 119 -7.56 -0.19 0.17
C LEU A 119 -7.09 -1.64 0.04
N SER A 120 -7.67 -2.40 -0.89
CA SER A 120 -7.27 -3.80 -1.16
C SER A 120 -5.83 -3.93 -1.68
N PHE A 121 -5.32 -2.93 -2.40
CA PHE A 121 -3.91 -2.89 -2.80
C PHE A 121 -3.01 -2.71 -1.57
N VAL A 122 -3.30 -1.73 -0.72
CA VAL A 122 -2.48 -1.47 0.48
C VAL A 122 -2.53 -2.65 1.45
N GLN A 123 -3.72 -3.22 1.67
CA GLN A 123 -3.92 -4.42 2.48
C GLN A 123 -3.19 -5.68 1.95
N SER A 124 -2.80 -5.69 0.67
CA SER A 124 -2.03 -6.81 0.10
C SER A 124 -0.55 -6.79 0.52
N LEU A 125 -0.09 -5.68 1.10
CA LEU A 125 1.26 -5.58 1.64
C LEU A 125 1.36 -6.34 2.96
N PRO A 126 2.43 -7.12 3.18
CA PRO A 126 2.73 -7.73 4.48
C PRO A 126 2.69 -6.72 5.63
N TYR A 127 2.03 -7.10 6.74
CA TYR A 127 2.12 -6.37 8.00
C TYR A 127 3.45 -6.71 8.67
N THR A 128 4.24 -5.69 8.97
CA THR A 128 5.58 -5.86 9.56
C THR A 128 5.80 -4.85 10.66
N LEU A 129 6.04 -5.32 11.89
CA LEU A 129 6.34 -4.45 13.02
C LEU A 129 7.71 -3.77 12.85
N ASP A 130 7.82 -2.55 13.37
CA ASP A 130 9.01 -1.71 13.26
C ASP A 130 10.21 -2.27 14.02
N ASP A 131 10.02 -2.85 15.20
CA ASP A 131 11.09 -3.45 16.00
C ASP A 131 11.76 -4.62 15.26
N VAL A 132 10.97 -5.37 14.49
CA VAL A 132 11.42 -6.49 13.66
C VAL A 132 12.12 -6.03 12.38
N THR A 133 11.75 -4.88 11.82
CA THR A 133 12.22 -4.45 10.50
C THR A 133 13.27 -3.34 10.50
N THR A 134 13.29 -2.52 11.56
CA THR A 134 14.14 -1.32 11.66
C THR A 134 14.99 -1.31 12.93
N GLY A 135 14.60 -2.07 13.96
CA GLY A 135 15.24 -2.08 15.27
C GLY A 135 14.79 -0.94 16.20
N TYR A 136 13.72 -0.21 15.85
CA TYR A 136 13.12 0.86 16.65
C TYR A 136 11.64 0.57 16.91
N ASP A 137 11.09 1.09 18.01
CA ASP A 137 9.69 0.84 18.43
C ASP A 137 8.66 1.75 17.73
N GLU A 138 9.09 2.77 16.97
CA GLU A 138 8.22 3.73 16.25
C GLU A 138 8.93 4.37 15.03
N PHE A 139 9.25 3.59 14.00
CA PHE A 139 9.85 4.05 12.76
C PHE A 139 8.80 4.29 11.67
N ARG A 140 8.18 5.47 11.69
CA ARG A 140 7.23 5.86 10.64
C ARG A 140 7.91 5.95 9.27
N ARG A 141 7.45 5.15 8.31
CA ARG A 141 7.91 5.13 6.93
C ARG A 141 7.19 6.18 6.08
N TYR A 142 7.92 6.74 5.14
CA TYR A 142 7.32 7.47 4.02
C TYR A 142 6.63 6.50 3.07
N ALA A 143 5.62 6.97 2.33
CA ALA A 143 4.89 6.14 1.35
C ALA A 143 5.80 5.41 0.35
N ILE A 144 6.92 6.01 -0.07
CA ILE A 144 7.90 5.36 -0.93
C ILE A 144 8.68 4.23 -0.22
N GLU A 145 9.02 4.43 1.06
CA GLU A 145 9.73 3.44 1.87
C GLU A 145 8.82 2.22 2.07
N THR A 146 7.54 2.41 2.43
CA THR A 146 6.54 1.33 2.52
C THR A 146 6.43 0.52 1.22
N LEU A 147 6.44 1.21 0.06
CA LEU A 147 6.40 0.55 -1.27
C LEU A 147 7.71 -0.14 -1.65
N ILE A 148 8.86 0.28 -1.13
CA ILE A 148 10.14 -0.38 -1.39
C ILE A 148 10.36 -1.54 -0.44
N GLU A 149 10.12 -1.34 0.85
CA GLU A 149 10.30 -2.38 1.87
C GLU A 149 9.23 -3.46 1.75
N GLY A 150 8.09 -3.12 1.14
CA GLY A 150 7.05 -4.07 0.77
C GLY A 150 6.22 -4.49 1.96
N GLY A 151 5.89 -3.53 2.82
CA GLY A 151 5.18 -3.74 4.07
C GLY A 151 5.39 -2.56 5.02
N GLY A 152 4.68 -2.64 6.13
CA GLY A 152 4.74 -1.70 7.25
C GLY A 152 3.70 -2.09 8.29
N ASP A 153 3.68 -1.40 9.41
CA ASP A 153 2.65 -1.55 10.41
C ASP A 153 1.50 -0.54 10.18
N CYS A 154 0.74 -0.21 11.23
CA CYS A 154 -0.52 0.51 11.08
C CYS A 154 -0.35 1.95 10.57
N GLU A 155 0.67 2.66 11.02
CA GLU A 155 0.98 4.01 10.57
C GLU A 155 1.42 4.03 9.12
N ASP A 156 2.26 3.09 8.71
CA ASP A 156 2.90 3.08 7.40
C ASP A 156 1.88 2.81 6.30
N THR A 157 1.05 1.79 6.51
CA THR A 157 -0.03 1.44 5.57
C THR A 157 -1.08 2.55 5.56
N THR A 158 -1.34 3.21 6.69
CA THR A 158 -2.24 4.36 6.76
C THR A 158 -1.68 5.57 6.02
N ILE A 159 -0.39 5.89 6.18
CA ILE A 159 0.30 6.97 5.44
C ILE A 159 0.23 6.71 3.94
N LEU A 160 0.54 5.49 3.51
CA LEU A 160 0.51 5.11 2.09
C LEU A 160 -0.92 5.22 1.51
N ALA A 161 -1.92 4.63 2.17
CA ALA A 161 -3.31 4.69 1.72
C ALA A 161 -3.83 6.13 1.69
N ALA A 162 -3.53 6.92 2.73
CA ALA A 162 -3.89 8.33 2.81
C ALA A 162 -3.23 9.14 1.68
N ALA A 163 -1.95 8.93 1.39
CA ALA A 163 -1.24 9.63 0.32
C ALA A 163 -1.85 9.34 -1.05
N ILE A 164 -2.21 8.07 -1.33
CA ILE A 164 -2.87 7.69 -2.58
C ILE A 164 -4.25 8.35 -2.67
N LEU A 165 -5.13 8.17 -1.67
CA LEU A 165 -6.52 8.64 -1.72
C LEU A 165 -6.65 10.15 -1.66
N SER A 166 -5.86 10.83 -0.83
CA SER A 166 -5.80 12.30 -0.80
C SER A 166 -5.30 12.86 -2.14
N GLY A 167 -4.30 12.20 -2.74
CA GLY A 167 -3.81 12.55 -4.07
C GLY A 167 -4.85 12.32 -5.17
N LEU A 168 -5.72 11.34 -5.01
CA LEU A 168 -6.87 11.06 -5.90
C LEU A 168 -8.03 12.04 -5.72
N GLY A 169 -7.95 12.95 -4.75
CA GLY A 169 -8.95 13.98 -4.47
C GLY A 169 -10.02 13.57 -3.45
N GLU A 170 -9.87 12.42 -2.80
CA GLU A 170 -10.75 12.03 -1.70
C GLU A 170 -10.47 12.89 -0.47
N SER A 171 -11.51 13.21 0.28
CA SER A 171 -11.37 13.91 1.56
C SER A 171 -11.05 12.90 2.65
N THR A 172 -9.85 12.99 3.23
CA THR A 172 -9.31 11.97 4.15
C THR A 172 -9.05 12.55 5.54
N ALA A 173 -8.92 11.68 6.54
CA ALA A 173 -8.51 12.01 7.89
C ALA A 173 -7.72 10.85 8.50
N LEU A 174 -6.87 11.13 9.48
CA LEU A 174 -6.30 10.11 10.36
C LEU A 174 -7.26 9.89 11.52
N ILE A 175 -7.56 8.63 11.83
CA ILE A 175 -8.37 8.24 12.98
C ILE A 175 -7.45 7.53 13.97
N PHE A 176 -7.19 8.18 15.10
CA PHE A 176 -6.41 7.61 16.19
C PHE A 176 -7.35 6.90 17.18
N THR A 177 -7.01 5.66 17.48
CA THR A 177 -7.61 4.84 18.52
C THR A 177 -6.50 4.37 19.47
N PRO A 178 -6.80 3.84 20.66
CA PRO A 178 -5.77 3.45 21.60
C PRO A 178 -4.83 2.39 20.99
N GLY A 179 -3.57 2.78 20.74
CA GLY A 179 -2.54 1.91 20.17
C GLY A 179 -2.71 1.56 18.69
N HIS A 180 -3.56 2.28 17.93
CA HIS A 180 -3.75 2.02 16.50
C HIS A 180 -4.18 3.27 15.74
N ILE A 181 -3.67 3.42 14.52
CA ILE A 181 -4.07 4.48 13.59
C ILE A 181 -4.74 3.84 12.36
N ALA A 182 -5.84 4.45 11.93
CA ALA A 182 -6.55 4.05 10.72
C ALA A 182 -6.81 5.24 9.82
N LEU A 183 -7.18 4.96 8.58
CA LEU A 183 -7.62 5.98 7.63
C LEU A 183 -9.12 6.25 7.80
N GLY A 184 -9.51 7.51 7.69
CA GLY A 184 -10.88 7.95 7.51
C GLY A 184 -11.08 8.51 6.10
N VAL A 185 -12.16 8.12 5.42
CA VAL A 185 -12.53 8.68 4.11
C VAL A 185 -13.94 9.26 4.17
N SER A 186 -14.09 10.51 3.76
CA SER A 186 -15.38 11.19 3.68
C SER A 186 -16.11 10.82 2.40
N GLY A 187 -17.40 10.54 2.52
CA GLY A 187 -18.27 10.21 1.40
C GLY A 187 -19.63 9.71 1.89
N ASP A 188 -20.39 9.12 0.99
CA ASP A 188 -21.66 8.45 1.30
C ASP A 188 -21.46 6.94 1.22
N PHE A 189 -20.83 6.39 2.25
CA PHE A 189 -20.54 4.96 2.37
C PHE A 189 -21.51 4.29 3.36
N LYS A 190 -21.49 2.96 3.40
CA LYS A 190 -22.18 2.20 4.46
C LYS A 190 -21.20 1.85 5.57
N GLY A 191 -21.72 1.68 6.79
CA GLY A 191 -20.94 1.20 7.92
C GLY A 191 -20.60 2.29 8.93
N THR A 192 -19.45 2.15 9.57
CA THR A 192 -19.01 2.98 10.70
C THR A 192 -18.30 4.23 10.19
N ALA A 193 -18.82 5.38 10.59
CA ALA A 193 -18.20 6.68 10.39
C ALA A 193 -18.06 7.42 11.71
N PHE A 194 -17.05 8.27 11.78
CA PHE A 194 -16.83 9.18 12.89
C PHE A 194 -16.97 10.62 12.40
N ALA A 195 -17.78 11.40 13.12
CA ALA A 195 -18.04 12.79 12.76
C ALA A 195 -16.95 13.71 13.33
N TYR A 196 -16.45 14.62 12.50
CA TYR A 196 -15.56 15.70 12.91
C TYR A 196 -15.94 16.98 12.18
N ASN A 197 -16.25 18.05 12.92
CA ASN A 197 -16.65 19.36 12.37
C ASN A 197 -17.72 19.29 11.26
N GLY A 198 -18.72 18.41 11.42
CA GLY A 198 -19.81 18.25 10.46
C GLY A 198 -19.49 17.41 9.22
N THR A 199 -18.28 16.85 9.13
CA THR A 199 -17.89 15.87 8.10
C THR A 199 -17.83 14.47 8.71
N ASN A 200 -18.42 13.49 8.04
CA ASN A 200 -18.35 12.09 8.43
C ASN A 200 -17.18 11.41 7.73
N TYR A 201 -16.25 10.85 8.49
CA TYR A 201 -15.14 10.05 7.97
C TYR A 201 -15.41 8.58 8.25
N TYR A 202 -15.59 7.79 7.20
CA TYR A 202 -15.81 6.34 7.30
C TYR A 202 -14.48 5.65 7.54
N TYR A 203 -14.50 4.71 8.49
CA TYR A 203 -13.30 3.98 8.92
C TYR A 203 -12.78 3.08 7.80
N CYS A 204 -11.49 3.13 7.53
CA CYS A 204 -10.79 2.30 6.56
C CYS A 204 -9.61 1.62 7.28
N GLU A 205 -9.78 0.32 7.56
CA GLU A 205 -8.70 -0.51 8.08
C GLU A 205 -7.70 -0.82 6.97
N THR A 206 -6.42 -0.46 7.19
CA THR A 206 -5.35 -0.68 6.22
C THR A 206 -4.52 -1.92 6.54
N THR A 207 -4.65 -2.46 7.76
CA THR A 207 -3.95 -3.65 8.24
C THR A 207 -4.81 -4.91 8.06
N GLY A 208 -4.18 -6.02 7.69
CA GLY A 208 -4.89 -7.25 7.34
C GLY A 208 -5.59 -7.16 5.98
N THR A 209 -6.44 -8.13 5.65
CA THR A 209 -7.05 -8.24 4.31
C THR A 209 -8.57 -8.33 4.37
N GLY A 210 -9.22 -7.82 3.32
CA GLY A 210 -10.66 -7.99 3.11
C GLY A 210 -11.54 -6.95 3.81
N TRP A 211 -10.95 -5.95 4.46
CA TRP A 211 -11.73 -4.85 5.02
C TRP A 211 -12.15 -3.88 3.91
N THR A 212 -13.41 -3.47 3.93
CA THR A 212 -13.94 -2.41 3.08
C THR A 212 -14.15 -1.14 3.89
N VAL A 213 -14.23 0.01 3.22
CA VAL A 213 -14.63 1.27 3.84
C VAL A 213 -15.90 1.11 4.67
N GLY A 214 -15.89 1.70 5.87
CA GLY A 214 -16.94 1.60 6.88
C GLY A 214 -16.91 0.31 7.71
N THR A 215 -16.05 -0.66 7.42
CA THR A 215 -15.89 -1.84 8.27
C THR A 215 -14.81 -1.59 9.31
N VAL A 216 -15.17 -1.71 10.58
CA VAL A 216 -14.25 -1.52 11.71
C VAL A 216 -14.01 -2.85 12.44
N PRO A 217 -12.76 -3.24 12.71
CA PRO A 217 -12.47 -4.36 13.58
C PRO A 217 -13.05 -4.14 14.98
N ALA A 218 -13.58 -5.19 15.61
CA ALA A 218 -14.27 -5.09 16.90
C ALA A 218 -13.41 -4.43 18.01
N ALA A 219 -12.09 -4.60 17.95
CA ALA A 219 -11.13 -4.01 18.88
C ALA A 219 -11.12 -2.47 18.83
N TYR A 220 -11.37 -1.87 17.66
CA TYR A 220 -11.27 -0.43 17.42
C TYR A 220 -12.63 0.28 17.35
N ALA A 221 -13.73 -0.48 17.37
CA ALA A 221 -15.09 0.04 17.17
C ALA A 221 -15.60 0.97 18.31
N ARG A 222 -14.93 0.99 19.47
CA ARG A 222 -15.51 1.56 20.71
C ARG A 222 -14.81 2.80 21.25
N LYS A 223 -13.62 3.16 20.75
CA LYS A 223 -12.88 4.30 21.29
C LYS A 223 -12.05 4.97 20.20
N VAL A 224 -12.39 6.22 19.90
CA VAL A 224 -11.60 7.13 19.08
C VAL A 224 -11.02 8.19 20.00
N ASP A 225 -9.70 8.33 19.97
CA ASP A 225 -8.98 9.32 20.78
C ASP A 225 -8.97 10.67 20.06
N THR A 226 -8.68 10.69 18.76
CA THR A 226 -8.60 11.94 17.97
C THR A 226 -8.83 11.66 16.49
N ILE A 227 -9.40 12.64 15.78
CA ILE A 227 -9.50 12.67 14.32
C ILE A 227 -8.72 13.87 13.81
N VAL A 228 -7.79 13.64 12.88
CA VAL A 228 -6.99 14.70 12.25
C VAL A 228 -7.33 14.74 10.76
N PRO A 229 -8.16 15.71 10.30
CA PRO A 229 -8.41 15.90 8.88
C PRO A 229 -7.12 16.16 8.11
N LEU A 230 -6.98 15.53 6.97
CA LEU A 230 -5.86 15.76 6.06
C LEU A 230 -6.27 16.80 5.04
N THR A 231 -5.39 17.76 4.77
CA THR A 231 -5.68 18.79 3.77
C THR A 231 -5.87 18.12 2.40
N PRO A 232 -7.02 18.30 1.73
CA PRO A 232 -7.20 17.78 0.38
C PRO A 232 -6.14 18.41 -0.51
N PHE A 233 -5.33 17.60 -1.19
CA PHE A 233 -4.54 18.12 -2.28
C PHE A 233 -5.53 18.54 -3.36
N LYS A 234 -5.69 19.85 -3.57
CA LYS A 234 -6.49 20.35 -4.69
C LYS A 234 -5.78 19.99 -5.98
N THR A 235 -5.99 18.76 -6.48
CA THR A 235 -5.92 18.55 -7.92
C THR A 235 -6.92 19.53 -8.52
N GLY A 236 -6.51 20.29 -9.55
CA GLY A 236 -7.45 21.10 -10.33
C GLY A 236 -8.71 20.28 -10.66
N PRO A 237 -9.86 20.94 -10.87
CA PRO A 237 -11.15 20.27 -10.95
C PRO A 237 -11.02 19.00 -11.80
N ALA A 238 -11.57 17.88 -11.29
CA ALA A 238 -11.78 16.69 -12.11
C ALA A 238 -12.20 17.17 -13.49
N PRO A 239 -11.56 16.72 -14.59
CA PRO A 239 -11.88 17.23 -15.92
C PRO A 239 -13.40 17.21 -16.03
N GLU A 240 -14.00 18.38 -16.26
CA GLU A 240 -15.45 18.50 -16.38
C GLU A 240 -15.90 17.33 -17.25
N PRO A 241 -16.98 16.60 -16.89
CA PRO A 241 -17.53 15.61 -17.80
C PRO A 241 -17.65 16.33 -19.14
N GLN A 242 -16.85 15.92 -20.12
CA GLN A 242 -16.83 16.60 -21.41
C GLN A 242 -18.28 16.67 -21.82
N LYS A 243 -18.82 17.89 -21.90
CA LYS A 243 -20.12 18.11 -22.49
C LYS A 243 -19.98 17.46 -23.85
N VAL A 244 -20.66 16.34 -24.05
CA VAL A 244 -20.66 15.65 -25.33
C VAL A 244 -21.30 16.65 -26.27
N THR A 245 -20.47 17.45 -26.95
CA THR A 245 -20.89 18.19 -28.12
C THR A 245 -21.16 17.10 -29.12
N ARG A 246 -22.45 16.78 -29.24
CA ARG A 246 -22.99 15.87 -30.23
C ARG A 246 -22.24 16.12 -31.55
N PRO A 247 -21.61 15.11 -32.16
CA PRO A 247 -21.12 15.25 -33.52
C PRO A 247 -22.26 15.79 -34.39
N ALA A 248 -21.94 16.69 -35.32
CA ALA A 248 -22.91 17.23 -36.26
C ALA A 248 -23.75 16.10 -36.88
N PRO A 249 -25.06 16.30 -37.14
CA PRO A 249 -25.91 15.26 -37.70
C PRO A 249 -25.27 14.70 -38.98
N VAL A 250 -24.98 13.41 -38.98
CA VAL A 250 -24.66 12.69 -40.21
C VAL A 250 -25.92 12.74 -41.08
N GLN A 251 -25.77 13.17 -42.33
CA GLN A 251 -26.84 13.25 -43.33
C GLN A 251 -27.58 11.89 -43.41
N PRO A 252 -28.92 11.87 -43.53
CA PRO A 252 -29.68 10.63 -43.64
C PRO A 252 -29.27 9.82 -44.87
N ILE A 253 -28.93 8.55 -44.67
CA ILE A 253 -28.81 7.55 -45.73
C ILE A 253 -30.22 7.34 -46.32
N PRO A 254 -30.42 7.42 -47.65
CA PRO A 254 -31.74 7.23 -48.25
C PRO A 254 -32.22 5.78 -48.09
N THR A 255 -33.38 5.61 -47.46
CA THR A 255 -34.10 4.34 -47.36
C THR A 255 -34.74 3.95 -48.71
N PRO A 256 -34.55 2.70 -49.19
CA PRO A 256 -35.34 2.17 -50.30
C PRO A 256 -36.80 1.90 -49.91
N LYS A 257 -37.70 2.07 -50.88
CA LYS A 257 -39.17 2.03 -50.76
C LYS A 257 -39.70 0.60 -50.50
N PRO A 258 -40.85 0.43 -49.80
CA PRO A 258 -41.36 -0.89 -49.43
C PRO A 258 -42.08 -1.60 -50.59
N THR A 259 -41.88 -2.91 -50.72
CA THR A 259 -42.77 -3.82 -51.46
C THR A 259 -43.27 -4.92 -50.51
N THR A 260 -44.59 -5.01 -50.37
CA THR A 260 -45.32 -6.06 -49.64
C THR A 260 -45.20 -7.40 -50.35
N PRO A 261 -45.11 -8.53 -49.62
CA PRO A 261 -46.19 -9.52 -49.77
C PRO A 261 -46.55 -10.31 -48.48
N THR A 262 -47.87 -10.49 -48.33
CA THR A 262 -48.68 -11.68 -47.96
C THR A 262 -48.23 -12.69 -46.89
N VAL A 263 -49.18 -13.01 -46.01
CA VAL A 263 -49.14 -13.91 -44.83
C VAL A 263 -49.30 -15.41 -45.21
N GLU A 264 -48.84 -16.30 -44.31
CA GLU A 264 -49.47 -17.56 -43.78
C GLU A 264 -48.61 -18.86 -43.79
N PRO A 265 -48.85 -19.89 -42.93
CA PRO A 265 -48.17 -20.07 -41.62
C PRO A 265 -47.64 -21.52 -41.31
N GLY A 266 -47.01 -21.70 -40.13
CA GLY A 266 -46.61 -22.99 -39.49
C GLY A 266 -45.11 -23.33 -39.67
N THR A 267 -44.34 -23.95 -38.75
CA THR A 267 -44.62 -24.88 -37.64
C THR A 267 -43.36 -25.04 -36.75
N GLU A 268 -43.57 -25.20 -35.43
CA GLU A 268 -42.80 -25.91 -34.37
C GLU A 268 -41.25 -25.97 -34.17
N LYS A 269 -40.90 -26.04 -32.88
CA LYS A 269 -39.62 -26.12 -32.13
C LYS A 269 -38.86 -27.46 -32.26
N PRO A 270 -37.54 -27.55 -31.90
CA PRO A 270 -37.09 -27.97 -30.54
C PRO A 270 -35.85 -27.18 -30.03
N LYS A 271 -35.81 -26.68 -28.78
CA LYS A 271 -35.54 -27.27 -27.44
C LYS A 271 -34.03 -27.40 -27.11
N GLN A 272 -33.63 -26.61 -26.10
CA GLN A 272 -32.33 -26.57 -25.42
C GLN A 272 -31.94 -27.90 -24.76
N GLU A 273 -30.63 -28.13 -24.66
CA GLU A 273 -30.05 -29.03 -23.67
C GLU A 273 -28.98 -28.30 -22.85
N ARG A 274 -29.15 -28.37 -21.53
CA ARG A 274 -28.32 -27.81 -20.46
C ARG A 274 -27.51 -28.97 -19.89
N GLN A 275 -26.19 -28.88 -19.86
CA GLN A 275 -25.34 -29.85 -19.14
C GLN A 275 -24.85 -29.26 -17.83
N THR A 276 -24.94 -30.11 -16.80
CA THR A 276 -24.71 -29.88 -15.37
C THR A 276 -23.33 -30.36 -14.92
N ALA A 277 -22.74 -29.59 -14.00
CA ALA A 277 -21.72 -29.84 -12.97
C ALA A 277 -20.92 -31.16 -12.92
N SER A 278 -19.61 -31.05 -12.65
CA SER A 278 -18.84 -32.06 -11.91
C SER A 278 -18.10 -31.40 -10.74
N ASP A 279 -18.46 -31.83 -9.54
CA ASP A 279 -17.95 -31.40 -8.24
C ASP A 279 -16.88 -32.39 -7.78
N THR A 280 -15.67 -32.24 -8.31
CA THR A 280 -14.45 -32.91 -7.84
C THR A 280 -13.31 -31.96 -8.17
N ASP A 281 -12.78 -31.28 -7.16
CA ASP A 281 -11.38 -30.81 -7.05
C ASP A 281 -11.28 -29.61 -6.10
N ASN A 282 -11.38 -29.85 -4.78
CA ASN A 282 -10.94 -28.87 -3.78
C ASN A 282 -10.19 -29.50 -2.59
N VAL A 283 -9.90 -30.81 -2.64
CA VAL A 283 -9.12 -31.48 -1.59
C VAL A 283 -7.67 -30.98 -1.57
N ALA A 284 -7.07 -30.75 -2.75
CA ALA A 284 -5.72 -30.21 -2.86
C ALA A 284 -5.62 -28.77 -2.32
N GLY A 285 -6.62 -27.92 -2.59
CA GLY A 285 -6.69 -26.55 -2.08
C GLY A 285 -6.81 -26.50 -0.56
N HIS A 286 -7.62 -27.40 0.03
CA HIS A 286 -7.74 -27.51 1.48
C HIS A 286 -6.46 -28.01 2.15
N ILE A 287 -5.75 -28.97 1.56
CA ILE A 287 -4.46 -29.45 2.09
C ILE A 287 -3.42 -28.33 2.09
N ILE A 288 -3.33 -27.56 0.99
CA ILE A 288 -2.41 -26.43 0.89
C ILE A 288 -2.73 -25.36 1.94
N ALA A 289 -4.01 -25.01 2.13
CA ALA A 289 -4.43 -24.04 3.14
C ALA A 289 -4.07 -24.49 4.57
N ILE A 290 -4.24 -25.78 4.90
CA ILE A 290 -3.87 -26.33 6.20
C ILE A 290 -2.35 -26.25 6.44
N ILE A 291 -1.53 -26.54 5.42
CA ILE A 291 -0.07 -26.43 5.53
C ILE A 291 0.34 -24.97 5.81
N PHE A 292 -0.25 -23.99 5.11
CA PHE A 292 0.05 -22.58 5.36
C PHE A 292 -0.34 -22.14 6.78
N ILE A 293 -1.47 -22.62 7.31
CA ILE A 293 -1.89 -22.34 8.69
C ILE A 293 -0.90 -22.97 9.69
N LEU A 294 -0.49 -24.22 9.48
CA LEU A 294 0.44 -24.90 10.36
C LEU A 294 1.83 -24.24 10.37
N VAL A 295 2.34 -23.82 9.21
CA VAL A 295 3.62 -23.10 9.12
C VAL A 295 3.51 -21.70 9.74
N GLY A 296 2.42 -20.98 9.46
CA GLY A 296 2.17 -19.65 10.01
C GLY A 296 2.04 -19.62 11.54
N ILE A 297 1.59 -20.72 12.15
CA ILE A 297 1.50 -20.86 13.62
C ILE A 297 2.82 -21.40 14.21
N ALA A 298 3.51 -22.32 13.53
CA ALA A 298 4.72 -22.95 14.04
C ALA A 298 5.90 -21.97 14.15
N VAL A 299 6.08 -21.08 13.18
CA VAL A 299 7.22 -20.14 13.16
C VAL A 299 7.19 -19.16 14.36
N PRO A 300 6.05 -18.51 14.69
CA PRO A 300 5.93 -17.69 15.89
C PRO A 300 6.18 -18.47 17.19
N ILE A 301 5.66 -19.70 17.29
CA ILE A 301 5.84 -20.53 18.49
C ILE A 301 7.30 -20.90 18.69
N VAL A 302 8.00 -21.32 17.63
CA VAL A 302 9.44 -21.63 17.69
C VAL A 302 10.24 -20.39 18.07
N TYR A 303 9.89 -19.22 17.53
CA TYR A 303 10.52 -17.95 17.90
C TYR A 303 10.30 -17.59 19.38
N LEU A 304 9.07 -17.77 19.90
CA LEU A 304 8.77 -17.51 21.31
C LEU A 304 9.51 -18.48 22.25
N VAL A 305 9.62 -19.75 21.88
CA VAL A 305 10.41 -20.75 22.65
C VAL A 305 11.90 -20.41 22.61
N TYR A 306 12.44 -20.08 21.44
CA TYR A 306 13.82 -19.65 21.28
C TYR A 306 14.12 -18.41 22.14
N ARG A 307 13.22 -17.42 22.13
CA ARG A 307 13.34 -16.22 22.97
C ARG A 307 13.28 -16.56 24.46
N TYR A 308 12.36 -17.43 24.87
CA TYR A 308 12.23 -17.87 26.25
C TYR A 308 13.51 -18.56 26.76
N LEU A 309 14.11 -19.42 25.94
CA LEU A 309 15.38 -20.09 26.24
C LEU A 309 16.56 -19.12 26.35
N LEU A 310 16.58 -18.05 25.54
CA LEU A 310 17.60 -17.00 25.65
C LEU A 310 17.37 -16.01 26.80
N SER A 311 16.12 -15.85 27.25
CA SER A 311 15.77 -14.93 28.36
C SER A 311 15.90 -15.55 29.75
N ASN A 312 16.23 -16.84 29.85
CA ASN A 312 16.53 -17.52 31.12
C ASN A 312 18.03 -17.85 31.27
N PRO A 313 18.95 -16.86 31.32
CA PRO A 313 20.33 -17.12 31.69
C PRO A 313 20.42 -17.06 33.22
N ASN A 314 19.95 -18.10 33.93
CA ASN A 314 20.30 -18.36 35.33
C ASN A 314 19.71 -19.72 35.78
N GLY A 315 20.45 -20.77 35.45
CA GLY A 315 20.47 -22.01 36.22
C GLY A 315 21.92 -22.24 36.62
N ASP A 316 22.24 -21.78 37.83
CA ASP A 316 23.35 -22.21 38.68
C ASP A 316 24.77 -21.86 38.19
N GLY A 317 25.31 -20.78 38.75
CA GLY A 317 26.71 -20.39 38.66
C GLY A 317 27.03 -19.40 39.77
N ASP A 318 27.49 -19.94 40.90
CA ASP A 318 28.08 -19.17 41.99
C ASP A 318 29.37 -18.48 41.49
N ASP A 319 29.26 -17.24 41.02
CA ASP A 319 30.41 -16.41 40.70
C ASP A 319 30.57 -15.32 41.76
N ASP A 320 31.37 -15.71 42.75
CA ASP A 320 32.05 -14.93 43.77
C ASP A 320 32.80 -13.75 43.10
N TRP A 321 32.30 -12.53 43.27
CA TRP A 321 33.04 -11.31 42.91
C TRP A 321 33.80 -10.83 44.15
N PRO A 322 35.14 -10.66 44.10
CA PRO A 322 35.87 -10.14 45.23
C PRO A 322 35.55 -8.65 45.43
N ASP A 323 35.18 -8.33 46.67
CA ASP A 323 34.88 -7.00 47.17
C ASP A 323 36.02 -5.99 46.96
N GLU A 324 35.62 -4.73 46.80
CA GLU A 324 36.45 -3.55 46.65
C GLU A 324 37.55 -3.44 47.72
N ASP A 325 38.76 -3.07 47.28
CA ASP A 325 39.94 -2.78 48.12
C ASP A 325 39.60 -1.73 49.20
N THR A 326 39.31 -2.23 50.39
CA THR A 326 39.18 -1.45 51.63
C THR A 326 40.27 -1.91 52.60
N ASP A 327 40.86 -0.97 53.33
CA ASP A 327 41.77 -1.32 54.43
C ASP A 327 40.99 -1.91 55.62
N ASP A 328 41.72 -2.51 56.57
CA ASP A 328 41.19 -3.25 57.74
C ASP A 328 40.31 -2.38 58.68
N ASP A 329 40.21 -1.09 58.37
CA ASP A 329 39.45 -0.05 59.07
C ASP A 329 38.37 0.63 58.20
N GLY A 330 38.08 0.09 57.01
CA GLY A 330 36.89 0.39 56.21
C GLY A 330 36.87 1.78 55.57
N ARG A 331 38.04 2.34 55.21
CA ARG A 331 38.13 3.65 54.55
C ARG A 331 38.59 3.51 53.10
N LEU A 332 37.92 4.25 52.22
CA LEU A 332 38.24 4.31 50.79
C LEU A 332 39.60 4.99 50.56
N LEU A 333 40.50 4.29 49.88
CA LEU A 333 41.81 4.84 49.48
C LEU A 333 41.64 5.91 48.37
N PRO A 334 42.43 7.01 48.37
CA PRO A 334 42.32 8.04 47.35
C PRO A 334 42.71 7.49 45.96
N ARG A 335 41.87 7.77 44.96
CA ARG A 335 42.17 7.47 43.54
C ARG A 335 43.33 8.34 43.06
N ASP A 336 44.49 7.73 42.88
CA ASP A 336 45.58 8.35 42.14
C ASP A 336 45.21 8.48 40.65
N ALA A 337 45.35 9.71 40.16
CA ALA A 337 45.23 10.05 38.75
C ALA A 337 46.50 9.59 38.01
N ASP A 338 46.37 8.59 37.14
CA ASP A 338 47.10 8.50 35.86
C ASP A 338 46.81 7.16 35.19
N SER A 339 45.91 7.17 34.20
CA SER A 339 45.91 6.14 33.16
C SER A 339 45.60 6.78 31.82
N LYS A 340 46.67 6.98 31.04
CA LYS A 340 46.64 7.48 29.67
C LYS A 340 45.87 6.52 28.76
N ASN A 341 45.08 7.11 27.87
CA ASN A 341 44.33 6.44 26.81
C ASN A 341 45.30 5.87 25.75
N PRO A 342 45.23 4.58 25.39
CA PRO A 342 46.10 3.99 24.37
C PRO A 342 45.39 4.02 23.00
N LEU A 343 45.37 5.18 22.35
CA LEU A 343 45.03 5.33 20.93
C LEU A 343 45.84 6.48 20.30
N ASP A 344 47.15 6.44 20.49
CA ASP A 344 48.12 7.15 19.65
C ASP A 344 49.29 6.19 19.40
N GLU A 345 49.17 5.37 18.34
CA GLU A 345 50.28 4.89 17.50
C GLU A 345 49.75 4.33 16.17
#